data_AF-A0A0D2NIW6-F1
#
_entry.id   AF-A0A0D2NIW6-F1
#
_cell.length_a   1.000
_cell.length_b   1.000
_cell.length_c   1.000
_cell.angle_alpha   90.00
_cell.angle_beta   90.00
_cell.angle_gamma   90.00
#
_symmetry.space_group_name_H-M   'P 1'
#
loop_
_entity.id
_entity.type
_entity.pdbx_description
1 polymer ?
#
loop_
_entity_poly.entity_id
_entity_poly.type
_entity_poly.pdbx_seq_one_letter_code
_entity_poly.pdbx_strand_id
1 'polypeptide(L)'
;MAELQQLLQPVADEMVAAGQLADNRRSAAFQQLKVVAESLNGLSWLAYTGPACGMPLPAQHISDSWNSAEFYANKLMMALKGKDEAQIAWLKAIKGGGVTAGLRKVTDDMKAKNRTDKSGHVPSSGGGAAAAPAPAKAKAGPPMGNPKIELEGDRKWVVEHHSGNREIVVDRTDPRHTVYIYNCHNCVVQIKGKVNAVSIDGCKRTGVVFEQVIATCELVNCGSMQVQCLGHVPTVSIDKCDGCQVFINQDVAQGDFQLVTAKSSEVNLTVVPADPESDADAVEHPVPEQFISSFKAGRLVTVAASHSGG
;
A
#
# COMPACT_ATOMS: atom_id res chain seq x y z
N MET A 1 -19.58 -18.03 -9.03
CA MET A 1 -18.49 -17.80 -8.04
C MET A 1 -17.85 -19.11 -7.62
N ALA A 2 -18.59 -20.12 -7.14
CA ALA A 2 -18.02 -21.41 -6.73
C ALA A 2 -17.23 -22.15 -7.82
N GLU A 3 -17.71 -22.17 -9.07
CA GLU A 3 -17.00 -22.82 -10.19
C GLU A 3 -15.70 -22.12 -10.59
N LEU A 4 -15.67 -20.78 -10.57
CA LEU A 4 -14.45 -20.01 -10.82
C LEU A 4 -13.41 -20.28 -9.72
N GLN A 5 -13.86 -20.38 -8.47
CA GLN A 5 -12.97 -20.69 -7.36
C GLN A 5 -12.39 -22.10 -7.46
N GLN A 6 -13.18 -23.10 -7.85
CA GLN A 6 -12.69 -24.45 -8.13
C GLN A 6 -11.68 -24.48 -9.29
N LEU A 7 -11.90 -23.67 -10.32
CA LEU A 7 -10.98 -23.58 -11.47
C LEU A 7 -9.64 -22.92 -11.10
N LEU A 8 -9.66 -21.94 -10.20
CA LEU A 8 -8.45 -21.19 -9.79
C LEU A 8 -7.69 -21.84 -8.64
N GLN A 9 -8.33 -22.75 -7.89
CA GLN A 9 -7.75 -23.38 -6.70
C GLN A 9 -6.36 -23.99 -6.96
N PRO A 10 -6.11 -24.75 -8.05
CA PRO A 10 -4.79 -25.32 -8.29
C PRO A 10 -3.69 -24.27 -8.47
N VAL A 11 -4.03 -23.13 -9.09
CA VAL A 11 -3.08 -22.01 -9.27
C VAL A 11 -2.82 -21.31 -7.94
N ALA A 12 -3.87 -21.13 -7.12
CA ALA A 12 -3.74 -20.54 -5.80
C ALA A 12 -2.87 -21.41 -4.87
N ASP A 13 -3.03 -22.73 -4.91
CA ASP A 13 -2.26 -23.67 -4.10
C ASP A 13 -0.76 -23.61 -4.45
N GLU A 14 -0.40 -23.57 -5.74
CA GLU A 14 0.98 -23.43 -6.21
C GLU A 14 1.59 -22.08 -5.82
N MET A 15 0.82 -20.99 -5.87
CA MET A 15 1.27 -19.67 -5.42
C MET A 15 1.56 -19.66 -3.91
N VAL A 16 0.68 -20.26 -3.10
CA VAL A 16 0.87 -20.39 -1.66
C VAL A 16 2.10 -21.25 -1.34
N ALA A 17 2.27 -22.38 -2.02
CA ALA A 17 3.43 -23.26 -1.85
C ALA A 17 4.75 -22.54 -2.19
N ALA A 18 4.77 -21.78 -3.29
CA ALA A 18 5.93 -20.97 -3.66
C ALA A 18 6.24 -19.89 -2.62
N GLY A 19 5.21 -19.23 -2.07
CA GLY A 19 5.35 -18.26 -0.99
C GLY A 19 5.98 -18.86 0.27
N GLN A 20 5.48 -20.02 0.71
CA GLN A 20 6.00 -20.74 1.88
C GLN A 20 7.45 -21.17 1.70
N LEU A 21 7.82 -21.70 0.52
CA LEU A 21 9.21 -22.02 0.20
C LEU A 21 10.11 -20.78 0.27
N ALA A 22 9.59 -19.63 -0.16
CA ALA A 22 10.31 -18.37 -0.15
C ALA A 22 10.40 -17.71 1.24
N ASP A 23 9.66 -18.16 2.26
CA ASP A 23 9.70 -17.57 3.60
C ASP A 23 10.86 -18.08 4.46
N ASN A 24 11.51 -19.16 4.07
CA ASN A 24 12.73 -19.63 4.71
C ASN A 24 13.93 -18.72 4.36
N ARG A 25 14.08 -17.62 5.11
CA ARG A 25 15.19 -16.64 4.98
C ARG A 25 16.58 -17.23 5.20
N ARG A 26 16.68 -18.43 5.78
CA ARG A 26 17.96 -19.13 6.02
C ARG A 26 18.39 -20.00 4.84
N SER A 27 17.54 -20.16 3.82
CA SER A 27 17.88 -20.92 2.61
C SER A 27 18.96 -20.20 1.80
N ALA A 28 19.96 -20.95 1.32
CA ALA A 28 20.95 -20.44 0.37
C ALA A 28 20.33 -19.98 -0.95
N ALA A 29 19.14 -20.50 -1.29
CA ALA A 29 18.38 -20.13 -2.47
C ALA A 29 17.27 -19.09 -2.18
N PHE A 30 17.28 -18.44 -1.01
CA PHE A 30 16.20 -17.55 -0.56
C PHE A 30 15.84 -16.48 -1.58
N GLN A 31 16.83 -15.80 -2.17
CA GLN A 31 16.55 -14.74 -3.14
C GLN A 31 15.98 -15.30 -4.45
N GLN A 32 16.44 -16.48 -4.89
CA GLN A 32 15.92 -17.14 -6.09
C GLN A 32 14.46 -17.54 -5.89
N LEU A 33 14.17 -18.10 -4.71
CA LEU A 33 12.81 -18.46 -4.30
C LEU A 33 11.90 -17.22 -4.20
N LYS A 34 12.40 -16.09 -3.68
CA LYS A 34 11.64 -14.83 -3.67
C LYS A 34 11.38 -14.29 -5.08
N VAL A 35 12.33 -14.35 -6.01
CA VAL A 35 12.09 -13.96 -7.42
C VAL A 35 10.93 -14.76 -8.01
N VAL A 36 10.91 -16.08 -7.79
CA VAL A 36 9.85 -16.96 -8.32
C VAL A 36 8.51 -16.70 -7.65
N ALA A 37 8.47 -16.65 -6.31
CA ALA A 37 7.23 -16.43 -5.56
C ALA A 37 6.58 -15.08 -5.90
N GLU A 38 7.35 -14.00 -5.94
CA GLU A 38 6.83 -12.67 -6.29
C GLU A 38 6.40 -12.58 -7.76
N SER A 39 7.03 -13.33 -8.66
CA SER A 39 6.60 -13.43 -10.06
C SER A 39 5.24 -14.15 -10.18
N LEU A 40 5.05 -15.23 -9.41
CA LEU A 40 3.82 -16.01 -9.39
C LEU A 40 2.64 -15.23 -8.78
N ASN A 41 2.89 -14.31 -7.84
CA ASN A 41 1.85 -13.40 -7.31
C ASN A 41 1.11 -12.62 -8.41
N GLY A 42 1.76 -12.40 -9.54
CA GLY A 42 1.14 -11.81 -10.72
C GLY A 42 -0.11 -12.55 -11.17
N LEU A 43 -0.13 -13.89 -11.07
CA LEU A 43 -1.23 -14.77 -11.53
C LEU A 43 -2.54 -14.58 -10.74
N SER A 44 -2.51 -13.93 -9.58
CA SER A 44 -3.72 -13.61 -8.81
C SER A 44 -4.73 -12.77 -9.59
N TRP A 45 -4.30 -12.11 -10.68
CA TRP A 45 -5.18 -11.39 -11.58
C TRP A 45 -6.31 -12.26 -12.16
N LEU A 46 -6.12 -13.58 -12.25
CA LEU A 46 -7.13 -14.52 -12.75
C LEU A 46 -8.39 -14.55 -11.88
N ALA A 47 -8.29 -14.18 -10.61
CA ALA A 47 -9.43 -14.04 -9.71
C ALA A 47 -10.21 -12.72 -9.91
N TYR A 48 -9.79 -11.85 -10.84
CA TYR A 48 -10.40 -10.54 -11.03
C TYR A 48 -11.79 -10.70 -11.66
N THR A 49 -12.81 -10.39 -10.87
CA THR A 49 -14.22 -10.47 -11.27
C THR A 49 -14.84 -9.10 -11.57
N GLY A 50 -14.08 -8.02 -11.41
CA GLY A 50 -14.50 -6.66 -11.74
C GLY A 50 -13.97 -5.62 -10.76
N PRO A 51 -14.21 -4.31 -11.01
CA PRO A 51 -13.64 -3.23 -10.21
C PRO A 51 -14.02 -3.24 -8.72
N ALA A 52 -15.11 -3.93 -8.36
CA ALA A 52 -15.63 -4.01 -6.99
C ALA A 52 -15.12 -5.25 -6.23
N CYS A 53 -14.29 -6.12 -6.83
CA CYS A 53 -13.83 -7.36 -6.20
C CYS A 53 -12.66 -7.18 -5.21
N GLY A 54 -12.34 -5.94 -4.84
CA GLY A 54 -11.24 -5.62 -3.90
C GLY A 54 -9.83 -5.80 -4.47
N MET A 55 -9.70 -6.20 -5.74
CA MET A 55 -8.39 -6.35 -6.39
C MET A 55 -8.10 -5.21 -7.38
N PRO A 56 -6.82 -4.78 -7.50
CA PRO A 56 -6.43 -3.84 -8.54
C PRO A 56 -6.68 -4.43 -9.94
N LEU A 57 -6.77 -3.55 -10.94
CA LEU A 57 -6.94 -3.97 -12.33
C LEU A 57 -5.86 -5.00 -12.71
N PRO A 58 -6.17 -6.05 -13.51
CA PRO A 58 -5.21 -7.09 -13.85
C PRO A 58 -3.86 -6.58 -14.33
N ALA A 59 -3.84 -5.57 -15.20
CA ALA A 59 -2.60 -4.98 -15.69
C ALA A 59 -1.78 -4.27 -14.58
N GLN A 60 -2.45 -3.62 -13.64
CA GLN A 60 -1.81 -2.97 -12.48
C GLN A 60 -1.30 -4.03 -11.49
N HIS A 61 -2.12 -5.04 -11.19
CA HIS A 61 -1.78 -6.16 -10.31
C HIS A 61 -0.52 -6.89 -10.80
N ILE A 62 -0.50 -7.23 -12.09
CA ILE A 62 0.63 -7.91 -12.73
C ILE A 62 1.86 -6.99 -12.73
N SER A 63 1.70 -5.70 -12.99
CA SER A 63 2.83 -4.74 -12.96
C SER A 63 3.43 -4.59 -11.57
N ASP A 64 2.60 -4.51 -10.52
CA ASP A 64 3.06 -4.39 -9.15
C ASP A 64 3.78 -5.66 -8.68
N SER A 65 3.22 -6.84 -9.00
CA SER A 65 3.85 -8.14 -8.71
C SER A 65 5.19 -8.28 -9.43
N TRP A 66 5.25 -7.84 -10.68
CA TRP A 66 6.47 -7.86 -11.48
C TRP A 66 7.57 -6.94 -10.92
N ASN A 67 7.21 -5.73 -10.48
CA ASN A 67 8.15 -4.80 -9.85
C ASN A 67 8.74 -5.37 -8.55
N SER A 68 7.94 -6.10 -7.77
CA SER A 68 8.41 -6.82 -6.58
C SER A 68 9.44 -7.90 -6.93
N ALA A 69 9.14 -8.76 -7.90
CA ALA A 69 10.08 -9.78 -8.39
C ALA A 69 11.37 -9.16 -8.96
N GLU A 70 11.25 -8.02 -9.63
CA GLU A 70 12.37 -7.32 -10.25
C GLU A 70 13.41 -6.86 -9.22
N PHE A 71 12.97 -6.42 -8.04
CA PHE A 71 13.85 -6.03 -6.94
C PHE A 71 14.79 -7.16 -6.53
N TYR A 72 14.24 -8.36 -6.27
CA TYR A 72 15.02 -9.53 -5.89
C TYR A 72 15.92 -10.02 -7.04
N ALA A 73 15.42 -9.96 -8.28
CA ALA A 73 16.17 -10.37 -9.46
C ALA A 73 17.38 -9.45 -9.70
N ASN A 74 17.22 -8.14 -9.54
CA ASN A 74 18.31 -7.18 -9.66
C ASN A 74 19.39 -7.40 -8.60
N LYS A 75 18.98 -7.68 -7.36
CA LYS A 75 19.91 -7.97 -6.25
C LYS A 75 20.75 -9.23 -6.52
N LEU A 76 20.12 -10.31 -7.01
CA LEU A 76 20.82 -11.53 -7.41
C LEU A 76 21.76 -11.32 -8.59
N MET A 77 21.32 -10.60 -9.64
CA MET A 77 22.17 -10.32 -10.80
C MET A 77 23.42 -9.53 -10.42
N MET A 78 23.34 -8.63 -9.44
CA MET A 78 24.52 -7.94 -8.89
C MET A 78 25.43 -8.89 -8.12
N ALA A 79 24.88 -9.73 -7.25
CA ALA A 79 25.64 -10.64 -6.40
C ALA A 79 26.38 -11.75 -7.18
N LEU A 80 25.78 -12.19 -8.29
CA LEU A 80 26.25 -13.30 -9.14
C LEU A 80 27.08 -12.83 -10.34
N LYS A 81 27.24 -11.51 -10.54
CA LYS A 81 27.98 -10.94 -11.67
C LYS A 81 29.41 -11.48 -11.72
N GLY A 82 29.76 -12.15 -12.81
CA GLY A 82 31.07 -12.78 -13.01
C GLY A 82 31.32 -14.04 -12.18
N LYS A 83 30.29 -14.58 -11.51
CA LYS A 83 30.37 -15.80 -10.68
C LYS A 83 29.52 -16.94 -11.23
N ASP A 84 28.31 -16.63 -11.69
CA ASP A 84 27.37 -17.61 -12.22
C ASP A 84 26.56 -17.01 -13.37
N GLU A 85 27.05 -17.19 -14.59
CA GLU A 85 26.38 -16.65 -15.78
C GLU A 85 25.08 -17.39 -16.12
N ALA A 86 24.95 -18.66 -15.72
CA ALA A 86 23.74 -19.45 -15.96
C ALA A 86 22.56 -18.91 -15.13
N GLN A 87 22.79 -18.58 -13.84
CA GLN A 87 21.77 -17.93 -13.02
C GLN A 87 21.44 -16.51 -13.51
N ILE A 88 22.43 -15.76 -14.00
CA ILE A 88 22.16 -14.44 -14.61
C ILE A 88 21.30 -14.58 -15.87
N ALA A 89 21.56 -15.59 -16.71
CA ALA A 89 20.75 -15.87 -17.89
C ALA A 89 19.32 -16.27 -17.51
N TRP A 90 19.14 -17.09 -16.47
CA TRP A 90 17.83 -17.44 -15.92
C TRP A 90 17.07 -16.21 -15.40
N LEU A 91 17.72 -15.33 -14.62
CA LEU A 91 17.12 -14.08 -14.15
C LEU A 91 16.74 -13.16 -15.32
N LYS A 92 17.60 -13.04 -16.32
CA LYS A 92 17.30 -12.30 -17.55
C LYS A 92 16.15 -12.94 -18.34
N ALA A 93 15.98 -14.26 -18.33
CA ALA A 93 14.87 -14.93 -18.99
C ALA A 93 13.54 -14.65 -18.26
N ILE A 94 13.55 -14.72 -16.92
CA ILE A 94 12.41 -14.30 -16.09
C ILE A 94 12.07 -12.84 -16.38
N LYS A 95 13.08 -11.95 -16.52
CA LYS A 95 12.88 -10.53 -16.85
C LYS A 95 12.50 -10.23 -18.30
N GLY A 96 13.01 -11.01 -19.23
CA GLY A 96 12.99 -10.75 -20.67
C GLY A 96 11.77 -11.30 -21.39
N GLY A 97 10.93 -12.09 -20.71
CA GLY A 97 9.77 -12.76 -21.31
C GLY A 97 8.65 -11.83 -21.81
N GLY A 98 8.76 -10.50 -21.64
CA GLY A 98 7.76 -9.56 -22.14
C GLY A 98 6.34 -9.83 -21.62
N VAL A 99 6.22 -10.47 -20.45
CA VAL A 99 4.94 -10.99 -19.90
C VAL A 99 3.90 -9.87 -19.78
N THR A 100 4.34 -8.63 -19.62
CA THR A 100 3.49 -7.42 -19.53
C THR A 100 3.42 -6.59 -20.82
N ALA A 101 4.24 -6.88 -21.82
CA ALA A 101 4.31 -6.11 -23.07
C ALA A 101 3.05 -6.29 -23.94
N GLY A 102 2.45 -7.47 -23.93
CA GLY A 102 1.18 -7.77 -24.62
C GLY A 102 -0.08 -7.34 -23.85
N LEU A 103 -0.02 -7.27 -22.51
CA LEU A 103 -1.17 -6.97 -21.66
C LEU A 103 -1.66 -5.51 -21.75
N ARG A 104 -0.85 -4.62 -22.35
CA ARG A 104 -1.20 -3.20 -22.54
C ARG A 104 -2.05 -2.94 -23.80
N LYS A 105 -2.11 -3.89 -24.74
CA LYS A 105 -2.86 -3.72 -26.00
C LYS A 105 -3.93 -4.79 -26.13
N VAL A 106 -5.17 -4.41 -25.80
CA VAL A 106 -6.36 -5.16 -26.23
C VAL A 106 -6.70 -4.67 -27.64
N THR A 107 -6.39 -5.48 -28.65
CA THR A 107 -6.83 -5.20 -30.03
C THR A 107 -8.35 -5.34 -30.13
N ASP A 108 -8.96 -4.71 -31.13
CA ASP A 108 -10.42 -4.60 -31.19
C ASP A 108 -11.12 -5.97 -31.20
N ASP A 109 -10.53 -6.98 -31.82
CA ASP A 109 -10.97 -8.38 -31.87
C ASP A 109 -10.94 -9.10 -30.50
N MET A 110 -10.08 -8.67 -29.58
CA MET A 110 -9.98 -9.23 -28.22
C MET A 110 -11.02 -8.65 -27.25
N LYS A 111 -11.74 -7.58 -27.63
CA LYS A 111 -12.78 -6.97 -26.81
C LYS A 111 -13.98 -7.90 -26.73
N ALA A 112 -14.51 -8.08 -25.52
CA ALA A 112 -15.64 -8.98 -25.22
C ALA A 112 -16.91 -8.78 -26.10
N LYS A 113 -17.05 -7.61 -26.73
CA LYS A 113 -18.13 -7.21 -27.66
C LYS A 113 -17.88 -7.54 -29.14
N ASN A 114 -16.64 -7.85 -29.50
CA ASN A 114 -16.18 -8.09 -30.88
C ASN A 114 -15.71 -9.54 -31.09
N ARG A 115 -15.69 -10.34 -30.02
CA ARG A 115 -15.45 -11.78 -29.98
C ARG A 115 -16.64 -12.52 -30.60
N THR A 116 -16.49 -13.09 -31.79
CA THR A 116 -17.52 -13.86 -32.50
C THR A 116 -17.65 -15.31 -32.02
N ASP A 117 -16.71 -15.77 -31.17
CA ASP A 117 -16.58 -17.13 -30.61
C ASP A 117 -17.40 -17.36 -29.32
N LYS A 118 -18.22 -16.41 -28.88
CA LYS A 118 -19.05 -16.59 -27.69
C LYS A 118 -20.31 -17.40 -27.95
N SER A 119 -20.23 -18.71 -27.76
CA SER A 119 -21.37 -19.50 -27.29
C SER A 119 -21.31 -19.55 -25.76
N GLY A 120 -22.22 -18.89 -25.05
CA GLY A 120 -22.22 -18.94 -23.59
C GLY A 120 -23.27 -18.06 -22.93
N HIS A 121 -24.34 -18.71 -22.54
CA HIS A 121 -25.61 -18.21 -21.99
C HIS A 121 -25.46 -17.55 -20.61
N VAL A 122 -25.99 -16.33 -20.43
CA VAL A 122 -26.46 -15.84 -19.13
C VAL A 122 -27.76 -15.04 -19.35
N PRO A 123 -28.90 -15.45 -18.79
CA PRO A 123 -30.13 -14.68 -18.90
C PRO A 123 -30.04 -13.42 -18.04
N SER A 124 -30.21 -12.27 -18.68
CA SER A 124 -30.35 -10.97 -18.02
C SER A 124 -31.75 -10.84 -17.42
N SER A 125 -31.92 -11.10 -16.12
CA SER A 125 -33.10 -10.64 -15.38
C SER A 125 -32.87 -9.19 -14.96
N GLY A 126 -33.70 -8.31 -15.52
CA GLY A 126 -33.61 -6.87 -15.40
C GLY A 126 -33.85 -6.32 -13.99
N GLY A 127 -33.32 -5.12 -13.80
CA GLY A 127 -33.56 -4.23 -12.69
C GLY A 127 -32.88 -2.91 -13.04
N GLY A 128 -33.68 -1.93 -13.46
CA GLY A 128 -33.17 -0.65 -13.97
C GLY A 128 -32.27 0.03 -12.95
N ALA A 129 -31.06 0.37 -13.38
CA ALA A 129 -30.20 1.33 -12.72
C ALA A 129 -29.74 2.33 -13.76
N ALA A 130 -29.82 3.60 -13.38
CA ALA A 130 -29.60 4.78 -14.20
C ALA A 130 -28.36 4.69 -15.09
N ALA A 131 -28.43 5.37 -16.23
CA ALA A 131 -27.35 5.51 -17.19
C ALA A 131 -25.98 5.67 -16.51
N ALA A 132 -25.13 4.66 -16.64
CA ALA A 132 -23.76 4.73 -16.18
C ALA A 132 -23.03 5.85 -16.95
N PRO A 133 -22.24 6.70 -16.28
CA PRO A 133 -21.44 7.69 -16.96
C PRO A 133 -20.46 6.97 -17.90
N ALA A 134 -20.24 7.53 -19.09
CA ALA A 134 -19.29 7.00 -20.06
C ALA A 134 -17.94 6.65 -19.40
N PRO A 135 -17.26 5.55 -19.80
CA PRO A 135 -16.03 5.14 -19.15
C PRO A 135 -14.98 6.23 -19.38
N ALA A 136 -14.64 6.93 -18.31
CA ALA A 136 -13.50 7.81 -18.29
C ALA A 136 -12.28 6.94 -18.65
N LYS A 137 -11.56 7.38 -19.68
CA LYS A 137 -10.22 6.85 -20.04
C LYS A 137 -9.47 6.56 -18.74
N ALA A 138 -8.90 5.36 -18.62
CA ALA A 138 -8.00 5.01 -17.52
C ALA A 138 -6.97 6.14 -17.39
N LYS A 139 -7.17 6.99 -16.39
CA LYS A 139 -6.18 7.98 -16.04
C LYS A 139 -5.01 7.15 -15.55
N ALA A 140 -3.83 7.37 -16.13
CA ALA A 140 -2.61 7.14 -15.38
C ALA A 140 -2.85 7.67 -13.95
N GLY A 141 -2.33 6.99 -12.92
CA GLY A 141 -2.24 7.61 -11.60
C GLY A 141 -1.80 9.07 -11.79
N PRO A 142 -2.42 10.04 -11.08
CA PRO A 142 -2.29 11.46 -11.40
C PRO A 142 -0.85 11.78 -11.79
N PRO A 143 -0.61 12.45 -12.93
CA PRO A 143 0.73 12.62 -13.47
C PRO A 143 1.65 13.08 -12.34
N MET A 144 2.65 12.25 -12.07
CA MET A 144 3.64 12.56 -11.04
C MET A 144 4.36 13.82 -11.52
N GLY A 145 4.27 14.89 -10.74
CA GLY A 145 5.01 16.11 -11.02
C GLY A 145 6.51 15.86 -10.94
N ASN A 146 7.29 16.91 -11.11
CA ASN A 146 8.73 16.78 -10.93
C ASN A 146 9.01 16.50 -9.44
N PRO A 147 9.81 15.45 -9.11
CA PRO A 147 10.19 15.16 -7.74
C PRO A 147 10.85 16.39 -7.11
N LYS A 148 10.41 16.76 -5.91
CA LYS A 148 10.83 17.99 -5.25
C LYS A 148 11.05 17.75 -3.77
N ILE A 149 12.23 18.14 -3.28
CA ILE A 149 12.60 18.18 -1.87
C ILE A 149 13.24 19.54 -1.62
N GLU A 150 12.49 20.49 -1.11
CA GLU A 150 13.02 21.82 -0.82
C GLU A 150 12.27 22.51 0.32
N LEU A 151 12.94 23.50 0.90
CA LEU A 151 12.32 24.44 1.83
C LEU A 151 11.77 25.60 1.00
N GLU A 152 10.45 25.70 0.88
CA GLU A 152 9.77 26.84 0.28
C GLU A 152 9.78 28.01 1.26
N GLY A 153 10.41 29.11 0.84
CA GLY A 153 10.65 30.25 1.69
C GLY A 153 11.53 29.87 2.88
N ASP A 154 11.01 30.08 4.08
CA ASP A 154 11.74 29.85 5.34
C ASP A 154 10.88 29.07 6.36
N ARG A 155 9.88 28.32 5.85
CA ARG A 155 8.88 27.69 6.74
C ARG A 155 8.33 26.35 6.28
N LYS A 156 8.18 26.08 4.98
CA LYS A 156 7.47 24.90 4.51
C LYS A 156 8.41 23.98 3.74
N TRP A 157 8.78 22.86 4.35
CA TRP A 157 9.41 21.78 3.62
C TRP A 157 8.37 21.09 2.74
N VAL A 158 8.69 20.89 1.48
CA VAL A 158 7.85 20.16 0.53
C VAL A 158 8.63 18.94 0.03
N VAL A 159 7.98 17.78 0.12
CA VAL A 159 8.45 16.49 -0.37
C VAL A 159 7.38 15.97 -1.31
N GLU A 160 7.53 16.21 -2.61
CA GLU A 160 6.46 16.02 -3.57
C GLU A 160 6.88 15.09 -4.70
N HIS A 161 5.92 14.29 -5.19
CA HIS A 161 6.03 13.56 -6.45
C HIS A 161 7.16 12.54 -6.52
N HIS A 162 7.59 11.99 -5.39
CA HIS A 162 8.54 10.88 -5.39
C HIS A 162 7.84 9.55 -5.67
N SER A 163 8.51 8.68 -6.42
CA SER A 163 8.12 7.27 -6.57
C SER A 163 9.31 6.35 -6.39
N GLY A 164 9.17 5.35 -5.52
CA GLY A 164 10.20 4.34 -5.26
C GLY A 164 11.42 4.85 -4.48
N ASN A 165 11.47 6.14 -4.13
CA ASN A 165 12.58 6.72 -3.39
C ASN A 165 12.48 6.37 -1.89
N ARG A 166 13.40 5.56 -1.40
CA ARG A 166 13.46 5.08 0.00
C ARG A 166 14.50 5.80 0.86
N GLU A 167 15.14 6.84 0.32
CA GLU A 167 16.26 7.54 0.94
C GLU A 167 15.95 9.04 1.15
N ILE A 168 14.67 9.41 1.21
CA ILE A 168 14.28 10.81 1.42
C ILE A 168 14.55 11.16 2.88
N VAL A 169 15.40 12.17 3.09
CA VAL A 169 15.72 12.69 4.42
C VAL A 169 15.53 14.21 4.43
N VAL A 170 14.76 14.70 5.40
CA VAL A 170 14.60 16.13 5.72
C VAL A 170 15.25 16.35 7.09
N ASP A 171 16.47 16.87 7.10
CA ASP A 171 17.31 16.98 8.31
C ASP A 171 17.61 18.42 8.74
N ARG A 172 17.47 19.40 7.84
CA ARG A 172 17.59 20.84 8.14
C ARG A 172 16.27 21.41 8.64
N THR A 173 15.73 20.83 9.70
CA THR A 173 14.45 21.22 10.29
C THR A 173 14.61 22.27 11.39
N ASP A 174 13.53 22.98 11.66
CA ASP A 174 13.41 23.96 12.74
C ASP A 174 12.00 23.83 13.34
N PRO A 175 11.81 24.07 14.64
CA PRO A 175 10.51 24.03 15.30
C PRO A 175 9.40 24.86 14.63
N ARG A 176 9.73 25.92 13.89
CA ARG A 176 8.76 26.73 13.14
C ARG A 176 8.34 26.13 11.79
N HIS A 177 9.11 25.17 11.28
CA HIS A 177 8.88 24.57 9.97
C HIS A 177 7.66 23.66 9.99
N THR A 178 6.97 23.55 8.85
CA THR A 178 6.02 22.47 8.58
C THR A 178 6.56 21.61 7.44
N VAL A 179 6.23 20.32 7.43
CA VAL A 179 6.59 19.40 6.35
C VAL A 179 5.33 18.95 5.63
N TYR A 180 5.28 19.16 4.32
CA TYR A 180 4.20 18.73 3.45
C TYR A 180 4.70 17.64 2.50
N ILE A 181 4.18 16.43 2.64
CA ILE A 181 4.52 15.27 1.82
C ILE A 181 3.34 15.02 0.88
N TYR A 182 3.53 15.21 -0.43
CA TYR A 182 2.45 15.15 -1.39
C TYR A 182 2.73 14.17 -2.52
N ASN A 183 1.75 13.33 -2.84
CA ASN A 183 1.78 12.44 -4.00
C ASN A 183 3.07 11.59 -4.07
N CYS A 184 3.53 11.07 -2.93
CA CYS A 184 4.69 10.18 -2.82
C CYS A 184 4.27 8.71 -2.74
N HIS A 185 4.81 7.87 -3.62
CA HIS A 185 4.35 6.48 -3.82
C HIS A 185 5.51 5.50 -3.66
N ASN A 186 5.34 4.44 -2.85
CA ASN A 186 6.42 3.46 -2.58
C ASN A 186 7.69 4.12 -2.01
N CYS A 187 7.53 5.12 -1.14
CA CYS A 187 8.64 5.91 -0.62
C CYS A 187 8.94 5.61 0.86
N VAL A 188 10.11 6.07 1.32
CA VAL A 188 10.40 6.22 2.76
C VAL A 188 10.93 7.63 2.98
N VAL A 189 10.27 8.37 3.87
CA VAL A 189 10.60 9.75 4.23
C VAL A 189 11.00 9.80 5.70
N GLN A 190 12.19 10.32 6.00
CA GLN A 190 12.67 10.54 7.35
C GLN A 190 12.75 12.04 7.64
N ILE A 191 12.04 12.50 8.66
CA ILE A 191 12.07 13.88 9.13
C ILE A 191 12.82 13.90 10.46
N LYS A 192 14.05 14.40 10.44
CA LYS A 192 14.88 14.52 11.65
C LYS A 192 14.61 15.84 12.35
N GLY A 193 14.79 15.88 13.66
CA GLY A 193 14.56 17.05 14.49
C GLY A 193 13.08 17.34 14.77
N LYS A 194 12.84 18.54 15.27
CA LYS A 194 11.53 19.00 15.70
C LYS A 194 10.93 19.97 14.69
N VAL A 195 9.69 19.71 14.29
CA VAL A 195 8.91 20.59 13.38
C VAL A 195 7.57 20.96 14.02
N ASN A 196 6.91 21.98 13.49
CA ASN A 196 5.61 22.40 13.96
C ASN A 196 4.52 21.37 13.62
N ALA A 197 4.47 20.93 12.37
CA ALA A 197 3.48 19.97 11.88
C ALA A 197 3.97 19.18 10.66
N VAL A 198 3.41 18.00 10.46
CA VAL A 198 3.62 17.16 9.28
C VAL A 198 2.26 16.89 8.62
N SER A 199 2.15 17.14 7.32
CA SER A 199 0.93 16.90 6.55
C SER A 199 1.27 15.99 5.36
N ILE A 200 0.54 14.90 5.21
CA ILE A 200 0.78 13.84 4.22
C ILE A 200 -0.50 13.71 3.37
N ASP A 201 -0.40 13.97 2.08
CA ASP A 201 -1.56 14.03 1.19
C ASP A 201 -1.34 13.23 -0.09
N GLY A 202 -2.30 12.40 -0.47
CA GLY A 202 -2.27 11.64 -1.73
C GLY A 202 -1.13 10.63 -1.85
N CYS A 203 -0.54 10.20 -0.74
CA CYS A 203 0.58 9.26 -0.71
C CYS A 203 0.11 7.81 -0.65
N LYS A 204 0.86 6.88 -1.26
CA LYS A 204 0.50 5.46 -1.28
C LYS A 204 1.69 4.53 -1.04
N ARG A 205 1.54 3.50 -0.20
CA ARG A 205 2.62 2.54 0.11
C ARG A 205 3.88 3.25 0.61
N THR A 206 3.73 4.32 1.37
CA THR A 206 4.83 5.18 1.79
C THR A 206 5.00 5.12 3.30
N GLY A 207 6.25 4.95 3.74
CA GLY A 207 6.66 5.04 5.13
C GLY A 207 7.09 6.47 5.48
N VAL A 208 6.62 7.02 6.59
CA VAL A 208 7.07 8.32 7.13
C VAL A 208 7.52 8.14 8.56
N VAL A 209 8.78 8.47 8.83
CA VAL A 209 9.36 8.45 10.18
C VAL A 209 9.68 9.88 10.56
N PHE A 210 9.21 10.34 11.72
CA PHE A 210 9.55 11.67 12.23
C PHE A 210 9.90 11.64 13.71
N GLU A 211 10.81 12.52 14.12
CA GLU A 211 11.22 12.60 15.52
C GLU A 211 10.17 13.32 16.37
N GLN A 212 9.92 14.61 16.13
CA GLN A 212 8.99 15.37 16.97
C GLN A 212 8.15 16.38 16.20
N VAL A 213 6.85 16.43 16.53
CA VAL A 213 5.93 17.48 16.08
C VAL A 213 5.36 18.24 17.26
N ILE A 214 5.17 19.55 17.11
CA ILE A 214 4.58 20.41 18.14
C ILE A 214 3.06 20.29 18.14
N ALA A 215 2.45 20.31 16.95
CA ALA A 215 1.01 20.45 16.79
C ALA A 215 0.35 19.15 16.31
N THR A 216 0.70 18.62 15.14
CA THR A 216 -0.01 17.47 14.57
C THR A 216 0.77 16.76 13.48
N CYS A 217 0.44 15.49 13.27
CA CYS A 217 0.68 14.78 12.02
C CYS A 217 -0.67 14.46 11.36
N GLU A 218 -0.87 14.88 10.11
CA GLU A 218 -2.12 14.69 9.39
C GLU A 218 -1.90 13.86 8.12
N LEU A 219 -2.78 12.88 7.89
CA LEU A 219 -2.85 12.08 6.68
C LEU A 219 -4.18 12.32 5.99
N VAL A 220 -4.16 12.65 4.70
CA VAL A 220 -5.34 12.87 3.88
C VAL A 220 -5.22 12.14 2.54
N ASN A 221 -6.28 11.47 2.08
CA ASN A 221 -6.32 10.82 0.76
C ASN A 221 -5.18 9.79 0.52
N CYS A 222 -4.68 9.15 1.58
CA CYS A 222 -3.56 8.24 1.50
C CYS A 222 -4.00 6.76 1.48
N GLY A 223 -3.09 5.85 1.15
CA GLY A 223 -3.39 4.41 1.26
C GLY A 223 -2.18 3.53 1.47
N SER A 224 -2.32 2.49 2.29
CA SER A 224 -1.23 1.59 2.70
C SER A 224 -0.03 2.37 3.30
N MET A 225 -0.29 3.21 4.29
CA MET A 225 0.73 4.06 4.92
C MET A 225 1.31 3.40 6.17
N GLN A 226 2.58 3.68 6.45
CA GLN A 226 3.21 3.43 7.75
C GLN A 226 3.77 4.74 8.27
N VAL A 227 3.36 5.17 9.46
CA VAL A 227 3.80 6.43 10.07
C VAL A 227 4.34 6.16 11.46
N GLN A 228 5.58 6.55 11.73
CA GLN A 228 6.25 6.32 13.00
C GLN A 228 6.72 7.62 13.63
N CYS A 229 6.30 7.86 14.87
CA CYS A 229 6.84 8.90 15.73
C CYS A 229 7.92 8.30 16.64
N LEU A 230 9.14 8.86 16.60
CA LEU A 230 10.24 8.43 17.47
C LEU A 230 10.25 9.17 18.81
N GLY A 231 9.85 10.45 18.81
CA GLY A 231 9.84 11.35 19.96
C GLY A 231 8.43 11.66 20.44
N HIS A 232 7.92 12.86 20.14
CA HIS A 232 6.61 13.28 20.65
C HIS A 232 5.67 13.77 19.54
N VAL A 233 4.40 13.36 19.63
CA VAL A 233 3.28 13.84 18.83
C VAL A 233 2.04 13.93 19.72
N PRO A 234 1.36 15.08 19.82
CA PRO A 234 0.12 15.17 20.60
C PRO A 234 -1.09 14.63 19.84
N THR A 235 -1.12 14.76 18.51
CA THR A 235 -2.26 14.34 17.70
C THR A 235 -1.84 13.79 16.35
N VAL A 236 -2.45 12.67 15.97
CA VAL A 236 -2.44 12.16 14.59
C VAL A 236 -3.87 12.20 14.05
N SER A 237 -4.06 12.81 12.89
CA SER A 237 -5.36 12.88 12.21
C SER A 237 -5.31 12.12 10.88
N ILE A 238 -6.31 11.29 10.60
CA ILE A 238 -6.39 10.45 9.40
C ILE A 238 -7.76 10.65 8.74
N ASP A 239 -7.79 11.33 7.60
CA ASP A 239 -9.00 11.58 6.80
C ASP A 239 -8.92 10.92 5.42
N LYS A 240 -9.96 10.18 5.01
CA LYS A 240 -10.05 9.53 3.68
C LYS A 240 -8.83 8.65 3.35
N CYS A 241 -8.38 7.85 4.31
CA CYS A 241 -7.27 6.92 4.10
C CYS A 241 -7.70 5.46 4.25
N ASP A 242 -7.14 4.58 3.42
CA ASP A 242 -7.40 3.13 3.48
C ASP A 242 -6.09 2.38 3.75
N GLY A 243 -5.97 1.78 4.93
CA GLY A 243 -4.77 1.09 5.41
C GLY A 243 -3.72 2.07 5.95
N CYS A 244 -3.74 2.33 7.26
CA CYS A 244 -2.76 3.20 7.93
C CYS A 244 -2.28 2.56 9.23
N GLN A 245 -0.99 2.26 9.31
CA GLN A 245 -0.34 1.80 10.54
C GLN A 245 0.42 2.95 11.18
N VAL A 246 0.02 3.35 12.38
CA VAL A 246 0.64 4.42 13.16
C VAL A 246 1.44 3.81 14.30
N PHE A 247 2.72 4.12 14.41
CA PHE A 247 3.60 3.67 15.48
C PHE A 247 3.95 4.83 16.41
N ILE A 248 3.71 4.64 17.72
CA ILE A 248 4.08 5.59 18.77
C ILE A 248 4.91 4.89 19.85
N ASN A 249 5.75 5.65 20.55
CA ASN A 249 6.49 5.15 21.71
C ASN A 249 5.62 5.16 22.99
N GLN A 250 6.15 4.58 24.07
CA GLN A 250 5.45 4.51 25.35
C GLN A 250 5.18 5.89 25.98
N ASP A 251 6.08 6.85 25.81
CA ASP A 251 5.92 8.20 26.39
C ASP A 251 4.69 8.90 25.81
N VAL A 252 4.48 8.79 24.49
CA VAL A 252 3.28 9.29 23.82
C VAL A 252 2.05 8.52 24.27
N ALA A 253 2.14 7.19 24.40
CA ALA A 253 1.02 6.34 24.82
C ALA A 253 0.57 6.58 26.27
N GLN A 254 1.46 7.04 27.15
CA GLN A 254 1.17 7.38 28.54
C GLN A 254 0.66 8.83 28.72
N GLY A 255 0.79 9.68 27.70
CA GLY A 255 0.32 11.05 27.71
C GLY A 255 -1.10 11.23 27.15
N ASP A 256 -1.47 12.48 26.89
CA ASP A 256 -2.78 12.86 26.32
C ASP A 256 -2.80 12.79 24.78
N PHE A 257 -2.25 11.70 24.21
CA PHE A 257 -2.23 11.49 22.76
C PHE A 257 -3.64 11.31 22.19
N GLN A 258 -3.90 11.92 21.02
CA GLN A 258 -5.15 11.77 20.29
C GLN A 258 -4.93 11.19 18.90
N LEU A 259 -5.66 10.12 18.57
CA LEU A 259 -5.80 9.61 17.22
C LEU A 259 -7.21 9.91 16.71
N VAL A 260 -7.30 10.78 15.71
CA VAL A 260 -8.56 11.22 15.12
C VAL A 260 -8.71 10.59 13.75
N THR A 261 -9.86 9.93 13.51
CA THR A 261 -10.15 9.31 12.20
C THR A 261 -11.43 9.86 11.60
N ALA A 262 -11.44 10.01 10.28
CA ALA A 262 -12.61 10.36 9.50
C ALA A 262 -12.56 9.64 8.14
N LYS A 263 -13.67 8.99 7.76
CA LYS A 263 -13.81 8.32 6.46
C LYS A 263 -12.61 7.43 6.08
N SER A 264 -12.04 6.75 7.06
CA SER A 264 -10.82 5.96 6.90
C SER A 264 -11.07 4.54 7.36
N SER A 265 -10.37 3.59 6.75
CA SER A 265 -10.49 2.16 7.03
C SER A 265 -9.12 1.54 7.33
N GLU A 266 -9.11 0.39 8.01
CA GLU A 266 -7.90 -0.40 8.29
C GLU A 266 -6.81 0.44 9.01
N VAL A 267 -7.22 1.21 10.01
CA VAL A 267 -6.31 2.02 10.84
C VAL A 267 -5.91 1.24 12.09
N ASN A 268 -4.60 1.05 12.29
CA ASN A 268 -4.05 0.42 13.48
C ASN A 268 -3.08 1.37 14.19
N LEU A 269 -3.20 1.48 15.50
CA LEU A 269 -2.22 2.14 16.37
C LEU A 269 -1.35 1.09 17.03
N THR A 270 -0.04 1.19 16.87
CA THR A 270 0.93 0.26 17.46
C THR A 270 1.80 1.00 18.46
N VAL A 271 1.81 0.55 19.71
CA VAL A 271 2.71 1.05 20.75
C VAL A 271 3.97 0.21 20.74
N VAL A 272 5.11 0.83 20.41
CA VAL A 272 6.39 0.14 20.38
C VAL A 272 7.02 0.07 21.79
N PRO A 273 7.73 -1.02 22.13
CA PRO A 273 8.46 -1.12 23.40
C PRO A 273 9.46 0.02 23.59
N ALA A 274 9.66 0.44 24.84
CA ALA A 274 10.60 1.52 25.17
C ALA A 274 12.07 1.12 24.95
N ASP A 275 12.38 -0.15 25.20
CA ASP A 275 13.70 -0.72 24.96
C ASP A 275 13.73 -1.41 23.58
N PRO A 276 14.53 -0.93 22.61
CA PRO A 276 14.65 -1.57 21.30
C PRO A 276 15.37 -2.93 21.35
N GLU A 277 16.05 -3.27 22.45
CA GLU A 277 16.71 -4.57 22.68
C GLU A 277 15.80 -5.55 23.44
N SER A 278 14.61 -5.12 23.86
CA SER A 278 13.67 -5.96 24.59
C SER A 278 12.94 -6.93 23.65
N ASP A 279 12.80 -8.18 24.08
CA ASP A 279 11.99 -9.21 23.41
C ASP A 279 10.46 -8.98 23.52
N ALA A 280 10.01 -7.92 24.21
CA ALA A 280 8.60 -7.58 24.30
C ALA A 280 8.02 -7.22 22.92
N ASP A 281 6.87 -7.81 22.59
CA ASP A 281 6.17 -7.51 21.34
C ASP A 281 5.55 -6.11 21.35
N ALA A 282 5.50 -5.47 20.17
CA ALA A 282 4.72 -4.26 19.98
C ALA A 282 3.23 -4.57 20.13
N VAL A 283 2.50 -3.68 20.82
CA VAL A 283 1.07 -3.88 21.08
C VAL A 283 0.25 -3.14 20.03
N GLU A 284 -0.55 -3.89 19.28
CA GLU A 284 -1.42 -3.34 18.22
C GLU A 284 -2.85 -3.13 18.73
N HIS A 285 -3.40 -1.95 18.42
CA HIS A 285 -4.74 -1.52 18.77
C HIS A 285 -5.48 -1.12 17.48
N PRO A 286 -6.44 -1.93 17.00
CA PRO A 286 -7.25 -1.57 15.85
C PRO A 286 -8.21 -0.44 16.21
N VAL A 287 -8.33 0.56 15.32
CA VAL A 287 -9.23 1.69 15.51
C VAL A 287 -10.62 1.32 14.97
N PRO A 288 -11.70 1.48 15.76
CA PRO A 288 -13.05 1.25 15.28
C PRO A 288 -13.41 2.17 14.11
N GLU A 289 -13.91 1.58 13.03
CA GLU A 289 -14.34 2.30 11.82
C GLU A 289 -15.87 2.28 11.62
N GLN A 290 -16.60 1.48 12.40
CA GLN A 290 -18.06 1.42 12.40
C GLN A 290 -18.64 2.01 13.69
N PHE A 291 -19.72 2.78 13.56
CA PHE A 291 -20.40 3.44 14.67
C PHE A 291 -21.90 3.15 14.64
N ILE A 292 -22.46 2.79 15.79
CA ILE A 292 -23.90 2.57 15.97
C ILE A 292 -24.50 3.84 16.55
N SER A 293 -25.40 4.48 15.80
CA SER A 293 -26.16 5.64 16.27
C SER A 293 -27.59 5.23 16.60
N SER A 294 -28.01 5.43 17.85
CA SER A 294 -29.35 5.09 18.33
C SER A 294 -30.05 6.31 18.92
N PHE A 295 -31.36 6.46 18.65
CA PHE A 295 -32.16 7.50 19.29
C PHE A 295 -32.67 7.02 20.66
N LYS A 296 -32.19 7.62 21.75
CA LYS A 296 -32.52 7.23 23.12
C LYS A 296 -32.77 8.48 23.97
N ALA A 297 -33.82 8.45 24.79
CA ALA A 297 -34.18 9.56 25.69
C ALA A 297 -34.20 10.95 25.00
N GLY A 298 -34.77 11.01 23.78
CA GLY A 298 -34.91 12.27 23.04
C GLY A 298 -33.64 12.80 22.37
N ARG A 299 -32.53 12.05 22.37
CA ARG A 299 -31.28 12.44 21.69
C ARG A 299 -30.64 11.30 20.94
N LEU A 300 -29.80 11.64 19.97
CA LEU A 300 -28.92 10.67 19.30
C LEU A 300 -27.75 10.31 20.23
N VAL A 301 -27.47 9.03 20.37
CA VAL A 301 -26.31 8.49 21.10
C VAL A 301 -25.53 7.61 20.13
N THR A 302 -24.25 7.91 19.95
CA THR A 302 -23.35 7.18 19.04
C THR A 302 -22.26 6.49 19.84
N VAL A 303 -22.01 5.22 19.54
CA VAL A 303 -20.95 4.40 20.14
C VAL A 303 -20.18 3.68 19.05
N ALA A 304 -18.89 3.43 19.27
CA ALA A 304 -18.13 2.53 18.41
C ALA A 304 -18.77 1.14 18.42
N ALA A 305 -18.91 0.53 17.24
CA ALA A 305 -19.34 -0.85 17.15
C ALA A 305 -18.23 -1.76 17.71
N SER A 306 -18.60 -2.68 18.59
CA SER A 306 -17.73 -3.78 19.00
C SER A 306 -18.35 -5.08 18.49
N HIS A 307 -17.56 -5.87 17.77
CA HIS A 307 -17.93 -7.24 17.46
C HIS A 307 -17.35 -8.11 18.58
N SER A 308 -18.20 -8.90 19.24
CA SER A 308 -17.76 -9.94 20.18
C SER A 308 -17.03 -11.03 19.38
N GLY A 309 -15.73 -10.82 19.16
CA GLY A 309 -14.89 -11.65 18.31
C GLY A 309 -13.45 -11.13 18.32
N GLY A 310 -12.82 -11.18 19.49
CA GLY A 310 -11.45 -10.78 19.78
C GLY A 310 -11.19 -10.87 21.26
#